data_AF-A0A022RK14-F1
#
_entry.id   AF-A0A022RK14-F1
#
_cell.length_a   1.000
_cell.length_b   1.000
_cell.length_c   1.000
_cell.angle_alpha   90.00
_cell.angle_beta   90.00
_cell.angle_gamma   90.00
#
_symmetry.space_group_name_H-M   'P 1'
#
loop_
_entity.id
_entity.type
_entity.pdbx_description
1 polymer ?
#
loop_
_entity_poly.entity_id
_entity_poly.type
_entity_poly.pdbx_seq_one_letter_code
_entity_poly.pdbx_strand_id
1 'polypeptide(L)'
;GINVSCHSSSILGQIYDRVKAFKNESELTKEIWKLPCFDTPIPETYITDWKDRYENYRKEMTQILQSSYESKNDAAADLIKKYKQLLYDAPDMEESAKDTEVIYKEAIAIYHVTYDYATSHGVEKCSFAWRVAGSALCN
;
A
#
# COMPACT_ATOMS: atom_id res chain seq x y z
N GLY A 1 -11.31 -31.83 24.24
CA GLY A 1 -11.58 -30.67 25.12
C GLY A 1 -12.80 -29.96 24.61
N ILE A 2 -13.76 -29.68 25.49
CA ILE A 2 -15.12 -29.23 25.16
C ILE A 2 -15.09 -27.84 24.51
N ASN A 3 -15.69 -27.70 23.32
CA ASN A 3 -15.95 -26.41 22.69
C ASN A 3 -17.16 -25.79 23.40
N VAL A 4 -16.92 -24.90 24.36
CA VAL A 4 -17.98 -24.23 25.10
C VAL A 4 -18.50 -23.07 24.24
N SER A 5 -19.57 -23.32 23.50
CA SER A 5 -20.42 -22.27 22.95
C SER A 5 -21.25 -21.71 24.10
N CYS A 6 -20.86 -20.53 24.60
CA CYS A 6 -21.52 -19.86 25.71
C CYS A 6 -22.52 -18.85 25.15
N HIS A 7 -23.77 -19.26 24.92
CA HIS A 7 -24.81 -18.35 24.47
C HIS A 7 -25.54 -17.79 25.69
N SER A 8 -25.21 -16.55 26.06
CA SER A 8 -25.75 -15.86 27.23
C SER A 8 -26.84 -14.87 26.79
N SER A 9 -28.01 -14.91 27.44
CA SER A 9 -29.12 -13.97 27.18
C SER A 9 -28.88 -12.58 27.78
N SER A 10 -27.81 -12.40 28.55
CA SER A 10 -27.40 -11.10 29.08
C SER A 10 -26.96 -10.14 27.96
N ILE A 11 -27.23 -8.85 28.14
CA ILE A 11 -26.80 -7.79 27.21
C ILE A 11 -25.29 -7.88 26.95
N LEU A 12 -24.47 -8.14 27.97
CA LEU A 12 -23.03 -8.27 27.83
C LEU A 12 -22.63 -9.53 27.03
N GLY A 13 -23.39 -10.61 27.20
CA GLY A 13 -23.23 -11.85 26.43
C GLY A 13 -23.56 -11.64 24.95
N GLN A 14 -24.64 -10.92 24.66
CA GLN A 14 -25.03 -10.56 23.30
C GLN A 14 -24.00 -9.63 22.63
N ILE A 15 -23.42 -8.67 23.37
CA ILE A 15 -22.32 -7.83 22.87
C ILE A 15 -21.10 -8.69 22.56
N TYR A 16 -20.72 -9.60 23.45
CA TYR A 16 -19.58 -10.49 23.25
C TYR A 16 -19.78 -11.40 22.03
N ASP A 17 -20.94 -12.04 21.92
CA ASP A 17 -21.31 -12.93 20.80
C ASP A 17 -21.32 -12.16 19.48
N ARG A 18 -21.84 -10.92 19.47
CA ARG A 18 -21.86 -10.06 18.28
C ARG A 18 -20.46 -9.64 17.86
N VAL A 19 -19.59 -9.24 18.79
CA VAL A 19 -18.19 -8.90 18.50
C VAL A 19 -17.41 -10.13 18.01
N LYS A 20 -17.68 -11.32 18.57
CA LYS A 20 -17.06 -12.57 18.16
C LYS A 20 -17.53 -13.01 16.76
N ALA A 21 -18.82 -12.91 16.46
CA ALA A 21 -19.37 -13.15 15.13
C ALA A 21 -18.76 -12.18 14.10
N PHE A 22 -18.67 -10.88 14.45
CA PHE A 22 -18.06 -9.87 13.58
C PHE A 22 -16.56 -10.11 13.33
N LYS A 23 -15.82 -10.61 14.34
CA LYS A 23 -14.42 -11.02 14.15
C LYS A 23 -14.29 -12.20 13.20
N ASN A 24 -15.16 -13.20 13.33
CA ASN A 24 -15.19 -14.36 12.44
C ASN A 24 -15.64 -13.98 11.02
N GLU A 25 -16.53 -12.99 10.88
CA GLU A 25 -16.91 -12.42 9.58
C GLU A 25 -15.80 -11.54 8.99
N SER A 26 -15.01 -10.84 9.80
CA SER A 26 -13.87 -10.03 9.31
C SER A 26 -12.68 -10.85 8.79
N GLU A 27 -12.68 -12.17 9.04
CA GLU A 27 -11.79 -13.12 8.36
C GLU A 27 -12.23 -13.39 6.92
N LEU A 28 -13.46 -13.02 6.54
CA LEU A 28 -13.93 -12.99 5.16
C LEU A 28 -13.47 -11.67 4.52
N THR A 29 -12.40 -11.77 3.74
CA THR A 29 -11.90 -10.77 2.79
C THR A 29 -11.67 -9.37 3.37
N LYS A 30 -10.41 -9.07 3.74
CA LYS A 30 -9.95 -7.68 3.86
C LYS A 30 -10.03 -7.02 2.49
N GLU A 31 -11.21 -6.51 2.17
CA GLU A 31 -11.48 -5.84 0.90
C GLU A 31 -10.69 -4.54 0.86
N ILE A 32 -9.86 -4.40 -0.18
CA ILE A 32 -8.98 -3.24 -0.36
C ILE A 32 -9.76 -2.21 -1.15
N TRP A 33 -10.07 -1.10 -0.49
CA TRP A 33 -10.81 0.01 -1.09
C TRP A 33 -9.88 1.14 -1.50
N LYS A 34 -10.12 1.70 -2.69
CA LYS A 34 -9.48 2.94 -3.12
C LYS A 34 -10.19 4.15 -2.47
N LEU A 35 -9.42 5.18 -2.14
CA LEU A 35 -9.92 6.42 -1.58
C LEU A 35 -10.59 7.25 -2.68
N PRO A 36 -11.85 7.69 -2.50
CA PRO A 36 -12.55 8.47 -3.53
C PRO A 36 -11.85 9.78 -3.91
N CYS A 37 -11.08 10.39 -3.00
CA CYS A 37 -10.33 11.61 -3.27
C CYS A 37 -9.22 11.44 -4.30
N PHE A 38 -8.85 10.19 -4.62
CA PHE A 38 -7.85 9.87 -5.63
C PHE A 38 -8.47 9.35 -6.93
N ASP A 39 -9.80 9.37 -7.06
CA ASP A 39 -10.51 9.02 -8.31
C ASP A 39 -10.50 10.22 -9.29
N THR A 40 -9.29 10.65 -9.65
CA THR A 40 -9.06 11.80 -10.54
C THR A 40 -8.50 11.31 -11.88
N PRO A 41 -8.95 11.87 -13.03
CA PRO A 41 -8.40 11.51 -14.32
C PRO A 41 -6.90 11.83 -14.39
N ILE A 42 -6.09 10.83 -14.72
CA ILE A 42 -4.66 10.97 -14.94
C ILE A 42 -4.24 10.45 -16.32
N PRO A 43 -3.19 11.01 -16.94
CA PRO A 43 -2.66 10.50 -18.19
C PRO A 43 -2.30 9.01 -18.11
N GLU A 44 -2.73 8.23 -19.10
CA GLU A 44 -2.45 6.79 -19.21
C GLU A 44 -0.93 6.49 -19.29
N THR A 45 -0.15 7.45 -19.80
CA THR A 45 1.31 7.36 -19.81
C THR A 45 1.88 7.21 -18.40
N TYR A 46 1.41 7.98 -17.42
CA TYR A 46 1.87 7.86 -16.04
C TYR A 46 1.49 6.52 -15.41
N ILE A 47 0.28 6.01 -15.69
CA ILE A 47 -0.13 4.67 -15.25
C ILE A 47 0.82 3.61 -15.80
N THR A 48 1.10 3.66 -17.10
CA THR A 48 1.94 2.66 -17.78
C THR A 48 3.38 2.71 -17.25
N ASP A 49 3.97 3.90 -17.18
CA ASP A 49 5.33 4.09 -16.66
C ASP A 49 5.46 3.59 -15.21
N TRP A 50 4.50 3.92 -14.35
CA TRP A 50 4.53 3.48 -12.95
C TRP A 50 4.18 2.01 -12.76
N LYS A 51 3.42 1.41 -13.67
CA LYS A 51 3.18 -0.04 -13.69
C LYS A 51 4.47 -0.81 -13.93
N ASP A 52 5.26 -0.40 -14.92
CA ASP A 52 6.54 -1.02 -15.24
C ASP A 52 7.56 -0.82 -14.11
N ARG A 53 7.64 0.41 -13.59
CA ARG A 53 8.46 0.73 -12.40
C ARG A 53 8.06 -0.12 -11.20
N TYR A 54 6.77 -0.27 -10.92
CA TYR A 54 6.29 -1.06 -9.78
C TYR A 54 6.56 -2.56 -9.97
N GLU A 55 6.50 -3.09 -11.18
CA GLU A 55 6.93 -4.46 -11.47
C GLU A 55 8.42 -4.66 -11.18
N ASN A 56 9.27 -3.73 -11.62
CA ASN A 56 10.70 -3.77 -11.33
C ASN A 56 10.98 -3.66 -9.83
N TYR A 57 10.28 -2.75 -9.13
CA TYR A 57 10.39 -2.61 -7.68
C TYR A 57 10.09 -3.94 -6.98
N ARG A 58 9.00 -4.62 -7.36
CA ARG A 58 8.62 -5.90 -6.74
C ARG A 58 9.70 -6.97 -6.95
N LYS A 59 10.29 -7.04 -8.15
CA LYS A 59 11.40 -7.98 -8.45
C LYS A 59 12.65 -7.65 -7.60
N GLU A 60 13.09 -6.40 -7.61
CA GLU A 60 14.25 -5.94 -6.83
C GLU A 60 14.05 -6.17 -5.33
N MET A 61 12.89 -5.79 -4.80
CA MET A 61 12.55 -5.96 -3.38
C MET A 61 12.51 -7.44 -2.99
N THR A 62 11.99 -8.31 -3.86
CA THR A 62 11.98 -9.77 -3.62
C THR A 62 13.40 -10.32 -3.54
N GLN A 63 14.28 -9.90 -4.45
CA GLN A 63 15.69 -10.31 -4.44
C GLN A 63 16.40 -9.87 -3.15
N ILE A 64 16.19 -8.62 -2.72
CA ILE A 64 16.75 -8.11 -1.47
C ILE A 64 16.26 -8.95 -0.28
N LEU A 65 14.96 -9.24 -0.20
CA LEU A 65 14.40 -10.01 0.91
C LEU A 65 14.89 -11.46 0.95
N GLN A 66 15.09 -12.08 -0.23
CA GLN A 66 15.54 -13.48 -0.36
C GLN A 66 17.02 -13.70 -0.10
N SER A 67 17.81 -12.63 -0.07
CA SER A 67 19.24 -12.73 0.19
C SER A 67 19.59 -13.24 1.59
N SER A 68 20.88 -13.42 1.90
CA SER A 68 21.33 -13.83 3.24
C SER A 68 22.03 -12.71 4.02
N TYR A 69 22.07 -11.48 3.50
CA TYR A 69 22.80 -10.38 4.15
C TYR A 69 22.07 -9.90 5.42
N GLU A 70 22.82 -9.47 6.45
CA GLU A 70 22.23 -8.81 7.62
C GLU A 70 21.73 -7.39 7.29
N SER A 71 22.27 -6.77 6.23
CA SER A 71 21.97 -5.39 5.80
C SER A 71 20.74 -5.27 4.86
N LYS A 72 19.82 -6.25 4.85
CA LYS A 72 18.62 -6.20 3.98
C LYS A 72 17.76 -4.97 4.21
N ASN A 73 17.67 -4.52 5.46
CA ASN A 73 16.85 -3.36 5.82
C ASN A 73 17.39 -2.10 5.17
N ASP A 74 18.72 -1.91 5.19
CA ASP A 74 19.38 -0.77 4.55
C ASP A 74 19.21 -0.84 3.03
N ALA A 75 19.43 -2.01 2.43
CA ALA A 75 19.22 -2.22 1.00
C ALA A 75 17.76 -1.95 0.58
N ALA A 76 16.78 -2.37 1.40
CA ALA A 76 15.37 -2.09 1.15
C ALA A 76 15.02 -0.60 1.32
N ALA A 77 15.67 0.11 2.25
CA ALA A 77 15.52 1.55 2.41
C ALA A 77 16.11 2.31 1.21
N ASP A 78 17.30 1.91 0.74
CA ASP A 78 17.94 2.46 -0.45
C ASP A 78 17.11 2.21 -1.70
N LEU A 79 16.49 1.03 -1.82
CA LEU A 79 15.57 0.74 -2.92
C LEU A 79 14.38 1.71 -2.91
N ILE A 80 13.77 1.96 -1.75
CA ILE A 80 12.68 2.94 -1.66
C ILE A 80 13.15 4.35 -2.01
N LYS A 81 14.35 4.74 -1.57
CA LYS A 81 14.95 6.03 -1.93
C LYS A 81 15.14 6.17 -3.44
N LYS A 82 15.60 5.12 -4.12
CA LYS A 82 15.69 5.08 -5.59
C LYS A 82 14.33 5.37 -6.24
N TYR A 83 13.25 4.74 -5.78
CA TYR A 83 11.91 4.96 -6.36
C TYR A 83 11.31 6.33 -5.99
N LYS A 84 11.65 6.90 -4.83
CA LYS A 84 11.35 8.31 -4.51
C LYS A 84 12.04 9.25 -5.48
N GLN A 85 13.32 9.04 -5.76
CA GLN A 85 14.09 9.85 -6.70
C GLN A 85 13.50 9.80 -8.13
N LEU A 86 12.95 8.67 -8.54
CA LEU A 86 12.24 8.56 -9.82
C LEU A 86 10.92 9.33 -9.88
N LEU A 87 10.28 9.60 -8.74
CA LEU A 87 9.05 10.40 -8.67
C LEU A 87 9.37 11.89 -8.62
N TYR A 88 10.27 12.29 -7.74
CA TYR A 88 10.55 13.69 -7.43
C TYR A 88 11.67 14.29 -8.27
N ASP A 89 12.41 13.50 -9.04
CA ASP A 89 13.67 13.91 -9.68
C ASP A 89 14.67 14.54 -8.67
N ALA A 90 14.53 14.16 -7.40
CA ALA A 90 15.22 14.70 -6.23
C ALA A 90 15.15 13.68 -5.06
N PRO A 91 15.96 13.84 -3.99
CA PRO A 91 15.93 12.92 -2.84
C PRO A 91 14.54 12.76 -2.21
N ASP A 92 13.80 13.86 -2.08
CA ASP A 92 12.45 13.94 -1.54
C ASP A 92 11.68 15.11 -2.18
N MET A 93 10.40 15.27 -1.82
CA MET A 93 9.48 16.24 -2.44
C MET A 93 9.92 17.69 -2.25
N GLU A 94 10.43 18.03 -1.07
CA GLU A 94 10.82 19.40 -0.67
C GLU A 94 12.01 19.92 -1.49
N GLU A 95 12.85 19.01 -1.98
CA GLU A 95 14.00 19.31 -2.84
C GLU A 95 13.67 19.25 -4.33
N SER A 96 12.43 18.90 -4.68
CA SER A 96 12.01 18.73 -6.07
C SER A 96 11.82 20.08 -6.76
N ALA A 97 12.46 20.22 -7.92
CA ALA A 97 12.17 21.32 -8.87
C ALA A 97 11.05 20.96 -9.86
N LYS A 98 10.49 19.75 -9.76
CA LYS A 98 9.44 19.26 -10.66
C LYS A 98 8.11 19.93 -10.33
N ASP A 99 7.30 20.13 -11.36
CA ASP A 99 5.99 20.74 -11.21
C ASP A 99 5.10 19.92 -10.24
N THR A 100 4.52 20.60 -9.26
CA THR A 100 3.75 19.95 -8.20
C THR A 100 2.50 19.24 -8.72
N GLU A 101 1.85 19.76 -9.76
CA GLU A 101 0.70 19.10 -10.38
C GLU A 101 1.13 17.81 -11.10
N VAL A 102 2.30 17.83 -11.76
CA VAL A 102 2.88 16.62 -12.36
C VAL A 102 3.23 15.58 -11.29
N ILE A 103 3.91 15.99 -10.20
CA ILE A 103 4.23 15.11 -9.07
C ILE A 103 2.95 14.48 -8.51
N TYR A 104 1.91 15.29 -8.30
CA TYR A 104 0.63 14.81 -7.77
C TYR A 104 -0.03 13.79 -8.71
N LYS A 105 -0.09 14.05 -10.01
CA LYS A 105 -0.65 13.10 -10.99
C LYS A 105 0.11 11.79 -11.04
N GLU A 106 1.45 11.83 -10.97
CA GLU A 106 2.25 10.62 -10.88
C GLU A 106 2.06 9.89 -9.54
N ALA A 107 1.89 10.62 -8.44
CA ALA A 107 1.56 10.04 -7.13
C ALA A 107 0.22 9.29 -7.15
N ILE A 108 -0.81 9.85 -7.80
CA ILE A 108 -2.10 9.18 -8.04
C ILE A 108 -1.92 7.94 -8.92
N ALA A 109 -1.04 7.99 -9.93
CA ALA A 109 -0.73 6.84 -10.76
C ALA A 109 -0.13 5.69 -9.94
N ILE A 110 0.85 5.98 -9.08
CA ILE A 110 1.44 5.01 -8.15
C ILE A 110 0.36 4.42 -7.23
N TYR A 111 -0.52 5.27 -6.69
CA TYR A 111 -1.61 4.84 -5.84
C TYR A 111 -2.52 3.82 -6.54
N HIS A 112 -2.98 4.12 -7.76
CA HIS A 112 -3.83 3.20 -8.50
C HIS A 112 -3.14 1.89 -8.85
N VAL A 113 -1.93 1.96 -9.44
CA VAL A 113 -1.14 0.79 -9.83
C VAL A 113 -0.92 -0.17 -8.66
N THR A 114 -0.57 0.37 -7.49
CA THR A 114 -0.31 -0.45 -6.30
C THR A 114 -1.58 -1.06 -5.71
N TYR A 115 -2.67 -0.29 -5.62
CA TYR A 115 -3.93 -0.78 -5.07
C TYR A 115 -4.59 -1.82 -5.97
N ASP A 116 -4.57 -1.62 -7.29
CA ASP A 116 -5.09 -2.62 -8.25
C ASP A 116 -4.34 -3.94 -8.14
N TYR A 117 -3.02 -3.88 -7.96
CA TYR A 117 -2.23 -5.07 -7.69
C TYR A 117 -2.55 -5.68 -6.32
N ALA A 118 -2.69 -4.85 -5.28
CA ALA A 118 -2.95 -5.28 -3.91
C ALA A 118 -4.26 -6.04 -3.77
N THR A 119 -5.32 -5.66 -4.51
CA THR A 119 -6.63 -6.32 -4.51
C THR A 119 -6.55 -7.83 -4.70
N SER A 120 -5.57 -8.31 -5.48
CA SER A 120 -5.34 -9.74 -5.74
C SER A 120 -4.14 -10.35 -5.01
N HIS A 121 -3.30 -9.54 -4.36
CA HIS A 121 -2.00 -9.98 -3.83
C HIS A 121 -1.74 -9.65 -2.36
N GLY A 122 -2.63 -8.91 -1.70
CA GLY A 122 -2.53 -8.59 -0.28
C GLY A 122 -2.30 -7.09 0.02
N VAL A 123 -2.79 -6.66 1.19
CA VAL A 123 -2.78 -5.25 1.62
C VAL A 123 -1.38 -4.69 1.85
N GLU A 124 -0.38 -5.54 2.11
CA GLU A 124 1.00 -5.11 2.30
C GLU A 124 1.59 -4.47 1.04
N LYS A 125 1.00 -4.76 -0.14
CA LYS A 125 1.40 -4.18 -1.43
C LYS A 125 1.06 -2.70 -1.54
N CYS A 126 0.06 -2.22 -0.79
CA CYS A 126 -0.30 -0.79 -0.73
C CYS A 126 0.82 0.07 -0.12
N SER A 127 1.71 -0.53 0.68
CA SER A 127 2.77 0.22 1.39
C SER A 127 3.71 0.97 0.45
N PHE A 128 3.90 0.50 -0.79
CA PHE A 128 4.76 1.18 -1.77
C PHE A 128 4.27 2.60 -2.07
N ALA A 129 2.97 2.79 -2.31
CA ALA A 129 2.41 4.11 -2.60
C ALA A 129 2.69 5.10 -1.47
N TRP A 130 2.48 4.68 -0.23
CA TRP A 130 2.70 5.55 0.93
C TRP A 130 4.18 5.82 1.20
N ARG A 131 5.06 4.86 0.94
CA ARG A 131 6.50 5.03 1.16
C ARG A 131 7.16 5.91 0.09
N VAL A 132 6.66 5.88 -1.14
CA VAL A 132 7.24 6.64 -2.26
C VAL A 132 6.54 7.97 -2.46
N ALA A 133 5.21 7.94 -2.52
CA ALA A 133 4.38 9.07 -2.93
C ALA A 133 3.58 9.71 -1.77
N GLY A 134 3.74 9.22 -0.54
CA GLY A 134 2.94 9.67 0.61
C GLY A 134 2.97 11.18 0.83
N SER A 135 4.15 11.82 0.70
CA SER A 135 4.26 13.27 0.82
C SER A 135 3.45 14.02 -0.23
N ALA A 136 3.44 13.54 -1.48
CA ALA A 136 2.66 14.16 -2.55
C ALA A 136 1.15 13.86 -2.44
N LEU A 137 0.76 12.68 -1.96
CA LEU A 137 -0.64 12.28 -1.80
C LEU A 137 -1.34 13.01 -0.65
N CYS A 138 -0.57 13.49 0.34
CA CYS A 138 -1.08 14.14 1.55
C CYS A 138 -0.91 15.67 1.56
N ASN A 139 -0.41 16.26 0.46
CA ASN A 139 -0.24 17.71 0.33
C ASN A 139 -1.44 18.39 -0.34
#